data_AF-A0A444F9K3-F1
#
_entry.id   AF-A0A444F9K3-F1
#
_cell.length_a   1.000
_cell.length_b   1.000
_cell.length_c   1.000
_cell.angle_alpha   90.00
_cell.angle_beta   90.00
_cell.angle_gamma   90.00
#
_symmetry.space_group_name_H-M   'P 1'
#
loop_
_entity.id
_entity.type
_entity.pdbx_description
1 polymer ?
#
loop_
_entity_poly.entity_id
_entity_poly.type
_entity_poly.pdbx_seq_one_letter_code
_entity_poly.pdbx_strand_id
1 'polypeptide(L)' 'MNRYAFFLWRGRGDLEASEEMFLESLQADPESQHHGGSYALFLWSTGGLGTCYPLGDGGDADGEEL' A
#
# COMPACT_ATOMS: atom_id res chain seq x y z
N MET A 1 6.68 -11.34 2.98
CA MET A 1 5.35 -11.81 3.44
C MET A 1 4.19 -11.28 2.58
N ASN A 2 4.12 -11.54 1.26
CA ASN A 2 3.05 -10.94 0.42
C ASN A 2 1.68 -11.68 0.50
N ARG A 3 1.68 -13.01 0.63
CA ARG A 3 0.44 -13.82 0.59
C ARG A 3 -0.49 -13.51 1.76
N TYR A 4 0.06 -13.20 2.93
CA TYR A 4 -0.72 -12.81 4.10
C TYR A 4 -1.28 -11.39 3.96
N ALA A 5 -0.49 -10.46 3.41
CA ALA A 5 -0.97 -9.11 3.07
C ALA A 5 -2.19 -9.18 2.12
N PHE A 6 -2.11 -9.98 1.05
CA PHE A 6 -3.26 -10.18 0.15
C PHE A 6 -4.49 -10.78 0.85
N PHE A 7 -4.30 -11.63 1.86
CA PHE A 7 -5.41 -12.17 2.65
C PHE A 7 -6.05 -11.10 3.55
N LEU A 8 -5.26 -10.23 4.18
CA LEU A 8 -5.79 -9.11 4.96
C LEU A 8 -6.57 -8.15 4.08
N TRP A 9 -6.01 -7.78 2.92
CA TRP A 9 -6.66 -6.91 1.96
C TRP A 9 -7.95 -7.52 1.39
N ARG A 10 -7.89 -8.67 0.70
CA ARG A 10 -9.07 -9.24 0.02
C ARG A 10 -9.98 -10.08 0.90
N GLY A 11 -9.43 -10.70 1.94
CA GLY A 11 -10.16 -11.62 2.81
C GLY A 11 -10.76 -10.92 4.02
N ARG A 12 -10.09 -9.92 4.60
CA ARG A 12 -10.56 -9.20 5.79
C ARG A 12 -10.98 -7.76 5.53
N GLY A 13 -10.60 -7.17 4.39
CA GLY A 13 -10.84 -5.76 4.11
C GLY A 13 -10.00 -4.81 4.97
N ASP A 14 -8.96 -5.34 5.62
CA ASP A 14 -8.11 -4.59 6.53
C ASP A 14 -6.93 -4.00 5.74
N LEU A 15 -7.11 -2.76 5.28
CA LEU A 15 -6.16 -2.08 4.41
C LEU A 15 -4.91 -1.63 5.17
N GLU A 16 -5.07 -1.12 6.39
CA GLU A 16 -3.98 -0.66 7.25
C GLU A 16 -3.04 -1.81 7.60
N ALA A 17 -3.57 -2.93 8.12
CA ALA A 17 -2.76 -4.09 8.42
C ALA A 17 -2.15 -4.72 7.15
N SER A 18 -2.82 -4.61 6.00
CA SER A 18 -2.25 -5.07 4.74
C SER A 18 -1.08 -4.19 4.28
N GLU A 19 -1.18 -2.87 4.45
CA GLU A 19 -0.11 -1.92 4.10
C GLU A 19 1.14 -2.20 4.92
N GLU A 20 1.02 -2.35 6.24
CA GLU A 20 2.16 -2.68 7.11
C GLU A 20 2.91 -3.93 6.62
N MET A 21 2.19 -5.00 6.25
CA MET A 21 2.80 -6.24 5.79
C MET A 21 3.48 -6.10 4.42
N PHE A 22 2.97 -5.23 3.54
CA PHE A 22 3.63 -4.90 2.29
C PHE A 22 4.91 -4.08 2.52
N LEU A 23 4.86 -3.09 3.41
CA LEU A 23 6.01 -2.28 3.78
C LEU A 23 7.10 -3.09 4.47
N GLU A 24 6.75 -3.98 5.39
CA GLU A 24 7.71 -4.91 6.04
C GLU A 24 8.37 -5.81 5.00
N SER A 25 7.60 -6.31 4.02
CA SER A 25 8.15 -7.11 2.92
C SER A 25 9.11 -6.29 2.04
N LEU A 26 8.82 -5.01 1.82
CA LEU A 26 9.66 -4.09 1.06
C LEU A 26 10.96 -3.75 1.82
N GLN A 27 10.88 -3.58 3.15
CA GLN A 27 12.05 -3.34 3.99
C GLN A 27 12.94 -4.58 4.11
N ALA A 28 12.35 -5.77 4.15
CA ALA A 28 13.10 -7.03 4.23
C ALA A 28 13.90 -7.32 2.95
N ASP A 29 13.36 -6.97 1.78
CA ASP A 29 14.06 -7.08 0.50
C ASP A 29 13.57 -6.00 -0.48
N PRO A 30 14.25 -4.84 -0.51
CA PRO A 30 13.89 -3.73 -1.38
C PRO A 30 14.26 -3.96 -2.84
N GLU A 31 15.15 -4.91 -3.14
CA GLU A 31 15.58 -5.24 -4.50
C GLU A 31 14.62 -6.23 -5.18
N SER A 32 13.75 -6.87 -4.39
CA SER A 32 12.70 -7.75 -4.88
C SER A 32 11.60 -6.97 -5.61
N GLN A 33 11.65 -7.05 -6.94
CA GLN A 33 10.59 -6.60 -7.84
C GLN A 33 9.20 -7.17 -7.49
N HIS A 34 9.15 -8.35 -6.88
CA HIS A 34 7.89 -8.99 -6.49
C HIS A 34 7.20 -8.26 -5.33
N HIS A 35 7.96 -7.73 -4.37
CA HIS A 35 7.41 -6.99 -3.25
C HIS A 35 6.94 -5.60 -3.70
N GLY A 36 7.76 -4.88 -4.47
CA GLY A 36 7.38 -3.58 -5.04
C GLY A 36 6.15 -3.66 -5.94
N GLY A 37 6.10 -4.67 -6.82
CA GLY A 37 4.94 -4.89 -7.69
C GLY A 37 3.66 -5.26 -6.93
N SER A 38 3.78 -6.04 -5.84
CA SER A 38 2.62 -6.37 -4.99
C SER A 38 2.06 -5.14 -4.28
N TYR A 39 2.92 -4.25 -3.79
CA TYR A 39 2.51 -3.01 -3.12
C TYR A 39 1.91 -2.01 -4.12
N ALA A 40 2.49 -1.86 -5.30
CA ALA A 40 1.93 -1.03 -6.37
C ALA A 40 0.52 -1.51 -6.79
N LEU A 41 0.32 -2.83 -6.90
CA LEU A 41 -0.99 -3.40 -7.19
C LEU A 41 -2.02 -3.13 -6.08
N PHE A 42 -1.59 -3.23 -4.83
CA PHE A 42 -2.43 -2.91 -3.67
C PHE A 42 -2.90 -1.46 -3.73
N LEU A 43 -1.97 -0.50 -3.86
CA LEU A 43 -2.29 0.93 -3.95
C LEU A 43 -3.18 1.25 -5.15
N TRP A 44 -2.90 0.66 -6.32
CA TRP A 44 -3.72 0.83 -7.51
C TRP A 44 -5.17 0.35 -7.29
N SER A 45 -5.34 -0.77 -6.61
CA SER A 45 -6.65 -1.38 -6.46
C SER A 45 -7.47 -0.79 -5.31
N THR A 46 -6.83 -0.19 -4.29
CA THR A 46 -7.51 0.55 -3.22
C THR A 46 -7.68 2.04 -3.54
N GLY A 47 -7.02 2.53 -4.60
CA GLY A 47 -6.94 3.96 -4.91
C GLY A 47 -6.12 4.75 -3.89
N GLY A 48 -5.28 4.08 -3.09
CA GLY A 48 -4.61 4.67 -1.93
C GLY A 48 -5.57 5.09 -0.80
N LEU A 49 -6.86 4.76 -0.89
CA LEU A 49 -7.82 5.10 0.16
C LEU A 49 -7.58 4.21 1.38
N GLY A 50 -7.46 4.83 2.55
CA GLY A 50 -7.18 4.12 3.80
C GLY A 50 -5.73 3.70 3.97
N THR A 51 -4.82 4.25 3.17
CA THR A 51 -3.36 4.12 3.35
C THR A 51 -2.76 5.49 3.65
N CYS A 52 -1.51 5.52 4.14
CA CYS A 52 -0.77 6.76 4.38
C CYS A 52 -0.40 7.52 3.08
N TYR A 53 -0.69 6.93 1.91
CA TYR A 53 -0.46 7.49 0.60
C TYR A 53 -1.75 7.53 -0.22
N PRO A 54 -2.68 8.45 0.09
CA PRO A 54 -3.85 8.65 -0.73
C PRO A 54 -3.42 9.10 -2.13
N LEU A 55 -3.61 8.22 -3.10
CA LEU A 55 -3.42 8.52 -4.52
C LEU A 55 -4.66 9.28 -4.99
N GLY A 56 -4.86 10.48 -4.43
CA GLY A 56 -5.90 11.40 -4.85
C GLY A 56 -5.77 11.63 -6.35
N ASP A 57 -6.89 11.49 -7.05
CA ASP A 57 -7.00 11.80 -8.48
C ASP A 57 -6.74 13.30 -8.69
N GLY A 58 -5.46 13.66 -8.87
CA GLY A 58 -5.03 14.84 -9.62
C GLY A 58 -5.63 16.21 -9.29
N GLY A 59 -6.09 16.47 -8.06
CA GLY A 59 -6.58 17.78 -7.64
C GLY A 59 -6.28 18.05 -6.17
N ASP A 60 -5.70 19.22 -5.89
CA ASP A 60 -5.53 19.81 -4.55
C ASP A 60 -4.33 19.32 -3.73
N ALA A 61 -3.14 19.40 -4.34
CA ALA A 61 -1.91 19.67 -3.62
C ALA A 61 -1.84 21.17 -3.27
N ASP A 62 -2.75 21.65 -2.43
CA ASP A 62 -2.67 22.96 -1.81
C ASP A 62 -2.51 22.79 -0.30
N GLY A 63 -1.28 23.00 0.16
CA GLY A 63 -0.92 23.43 1.53
C GLY A 63 -1.08 22.39 2.62
N GLU A 64 0.04 21.99 3.25
CA GLU A 64 0.47 22.66 4.48
C GLU A 64 1.86 22.11 4.89
N GLU A 65 2.90 22.90 4.65
CA GLU A 65 4.12 22.89 5.46
C GLU A 65 3.77 23.62 6.76
N LEU A 66 3.98 22.98 7.93
CA LEU A 66 4.16 23.66 9.22
C LEU A 66 5.53 23.28 9.79
#